data_AF-A0A6C2U289-F1
#
_entry.id   AF-A0A6C2U289-F1
#
_cell.length_a   1.000
_cell.length_b   1.000
_cell.length_c   1.000
_cell.angle_alpha   90.00
_cell.angle_beta   90.00
_cell.angle_gamma   90.00
#
_symmetry.space_group_name_H-M   'P 1'
#
loop_
_entity.id
_entity.type
_entity.pdbx_description
1 polymer ?
#
loop_
_entity_poly.entity_id
_entity_poly.type
_entity_poly.pdbx_seq_one_letter_code
_entity_poly.pdbx_strand_id
1 'polypeptide(L)' 'MNRKTITRQLLIAALACSAGTMFKLRCTHCKGTGFHASTNVVCIFCNGKGYK' A
#
# COMPACT_ATOMS: atom_id res chain seq x y z
N MET A 1 26.71 -9.26 31.47
CA MET A 1 25.40 -8.83 30.95
C MET A 1 25.48 -7.35 30.57
N ASN A 2 25.63 -7.04 29.28
CA ASN A 2 26.06 -5.71 28.81
C ASN A 2 24.84 -4.85 28.42
N ARG A 3 24.41 -3.96 29.34
CA ARG A 3 23.17 -3.16 29.27
C ARG A 3 23.03 -2.33 27.98
N LYS A 4 24.14 -1.98 27.32
CA LYS A 4 24.18 -1.19 26.07
C LYS A 4 23.60 -1.92 24.85
N THR A 5 23.66 -3.25 24.83
CA THR A 5 23.14 -4.06 23.71
C THR A 5 21.61 -4.13 23.74
N ILE A 6 21.03 -4.13 24.95
CA ILE A 6 19.58 -4.22 25.18
C ILE A 6 18.88 -2.92 24.74
N THR A 7 19.46 -1.75 25.07
CA THR A 7 18.92 -0.44 24.66
C THR A 7 18.93 -0.24 23.15
N ARG A 8 19.97 -0.74 22.46
CA ARG A 8 20.06 -0.69 20.99
C ARG A 8 19.01 -1.57 20.31
N GLN A 9 18.73 -2.77 20.84
CA GLN A 9 17.73 -3.68 20.28
C GLN A 9 16.30 -3.16 20.45
N LEU A 10 15.98 -2.54 21.58
CA LEU A 10 14.67 -1.91 21.84
C LEU A 10 14.36 -0.73 20.89
N LEU A 11 15.36 0.09 20.57
CA LEU A 11 15.23 1.19 19.61
C LEU A 11 14.87 0.70 18.21
N ILE A 12 15.50 -0.38 17.74
CA ILE A 12 15.28 -0.93 16.39
C ILE A 12 13.85 -1.50 16.26
N ALA A 13 13.32 -2.13 17.30
CA ALA A 13 11.96 -2.67 17.30
C ALA A 13 10.87 -1.57 17.28
N ALA A 14 11.12 -0.42 17.92
CA ALA A 14 10.16 0.70 17.93
C ALA A 14 10.00 1.37 16.55
N LEU A 15 11.07 1.39 15.73
CA LEU A 15 11.06 2.00 14.39
C LEU A 15 10.37 1.14 13.31
N ALA A 16 10.19 -0.16 13.54
CA ALA A 16 9.64 -1.08 12.54
C ALA A 16 8.08 -1.15 12.53
N CYS A 17 7.40 -0.54 13.50
CA CYS A 17 5.95 -0.72 13.70
C CYS A 17 5.04 0.05 12.72
N SER A 18 5.56 0.91 11.84
CA SER A 18 4.71 1.84 11.07
C SER A 18 4.67 1.61 9.56
N ALA A 19 5.43 0.64 9.02
CA ALA A 19 5.46 0.36 7.59
C ALA A 19 4.34 -0.63 7.18
N GLY A 20 3.09 -0.30 7.50
CA GLY A 20 1.93 -0.94 6.92
C GLY A 20 1.86 -0.56 5.44
N THR A 21 2.57 -1.28 4.58
CA THR A 21 2.43 -1.14 3.12
C THR A 21 1.05 -1.68 2.74
N MET A 22 0.04 -0.80 2.76
CA MET A 22 -1.30 -1.15 2.30
C MET A 22 -1.23 -1.35 0.79
N PHE A 23 -1.01 -2.60 0.37
CA PHE A 23 -0.86 -2.96 -1.03
C PHE A 23 -2.22 -2.89 -1.73
N LYS A 24 -2.56 -1.72 -2.28
CA LYS A 24 -3.76 -1.53 -3.09
C LYS A 24 -3.59 -2.30 -4.41
N LEU A 25 -4.28 -3.44 -4.51
CA LEU A 25 -4.34 -4.23 -5.74
C LEU A 25 -4.99 -3.40 -6.84
N ARG A 26 -4.26 -3.21 -7.94
CA ARG A 26 -4.76 -2.49 -9.11
C ARG A 26 -5.97 -3.22 -9.67
N CYS A 27 -6.98 -2.46 -10.09
CA CYS A 27 -8.14 -3.01 -10.78
C CYS A 27 -7.70 -3.66 -12.09
N THR A 28 -8.04 -4.93 -12.28
CA THR A 28 -7.66 -5.71 -13.47
C THR A 28 -8.35 -5.22 -14.74
N HIS A 29 -9.51 -4.56 -14.62
CA HIS A 29 -10.31 -4.09 -15.75
C HIS A 29 -9.81 -2.77 -16.35
N CYS A 30 -9.43 -1.81 -15.49
CA CYS A 30 -8.88 -0.52 -15.93
C CYS A 30 -7.36 -0.41 -15.73
N LYS A 31 -6.70 -1.48 -15.27
CA LYS A 31 -5.24 -1.54 -15.04
C LYS A 31 -4.68 -0.42 -14.14
N GLY A 32 -5.52 0.14 -13.26
CA GLY A 32 -5.12 1.23 -12.37
C GLY A 32 -5.57 2.63 -12.78
N THR A 33 -6.15 2.82 -13.97
CA THR A 33 -6.51 4.17 -14.47
C THR A 33 -7.80 4.71 -13.86
N GLY A 34 -8.73 3.84 -13.48
CA GLY A 34 -10.09 4.22 -13.06
C GLY A 34 -11.06 4.46 -14.23
N PHE A 35 -10.60 4.48 -15.48
CA PHE A 35 -11.42 4.71 -16.66
C PHE A 35 -10.92 3.92 -17.88
N HIS A 36 -11.82 3.64 -18.82
CA HIS A 36 -11.46 3.00 -20.08
C HIS A 36 -10.93 4.05 -21.07
N ALA A 37 -9.62 4.01 -21.36
CA ALA A 37 -8.94 5.03 -22.16
C ALA A 37 -9.52 5.24 -23.57
N SER A 38 -10.11 4.19 -24.16
CA SER A 38 -10.71 4.26 -25.49
C SER A 38 -12.07 4.96 -25.54
N THR A 39 -12.79 5.01 -24.42
CA THR A 39 -14.17 5.50 -24.38
C THR A 39 -14.40 6.61 -23.36
N ASN A 40 -13.38 6.96 -22.56
CA ASN A 40 -13.50 7.87 -21.40
C ASN A 40 -14.64 7.50 -20.43
N VAL A 41 -15.06 6.23 -20.44
CA VAL A 41 -16.08 5.73 -19.52
C VAL A 41 -15.43 5.32 -18.21
N VAL A 42 -16.04 5.72 -17.10
CA VAL A 42 -15.62 5.34 -15.74
C VAL A 42 -15.67 3.82 -15.59
N CYS A 43 -14.62 3.23 -15.02
CA CYS A 43 -14.58 1.80 -14.77
C CYS A 43 -15.55 1.43 -13.64
N ILE A 44 -16.62 0.71 -14.00
CA ILE A 44 -17.67 0.27 -13.07
C ILE A 44 -17.17 -0.74 -12.02
N PHE A 45 -16.10 -1.47 -12.30
CA PHE A 45 -15.57 -2.50 -11.39
C PHE A 45 -14.83 -1.92 -10.19
N CYS A 46 -14.24 -0.73 -10.36
CA CYS A 46 -13.56 -0.03 -9.27
C CYS A 46 -14.20 1.32 -8.94
N ASN A 47 -15.38 1.62 -9.50
CA ASN A 47 -16.09 2.90 -9.40
C ASN A 47 -15.15 4.10 -9.60
N GLY A 48 -14.28 4.05 -10.61
CA GLY A 48 -13.34 5.14 -10.87
C GLY A 48 -12.08 5.20 -10.00
N LYS A 49 -11.92 4.35 -8.99
CA LYS A 49 -10.78 4.41 -8.04
C LYS A 49 -9.46 3.90 -8.61
N GLY A 50 -9.51 2.96 -9.56
CA GLY A 50 -8.32 2.30 -10.12
C GLY A 50 -7.76 1.14 -9.28
N TYR A 51 -8.25 0.93 -8.06
CA TYR A 51 -7.88 -0.18 -7.18
C TYR A 51 -9.13 -0.80 -6.53
N LYS A 52 -9.00 -2.03 -6.03
CA LYS A 52 -10.05 -2.66 -5.22
C LYS A 52 -10.03 -2.15 -3.79
#